data_AF-A0A8J4QFP1-F1
#
_entry.id   AF-A0A8J4QFP1-F1
#
_cell.length_a   1.000
_cell.length_b   1.000
_cell.length_c   1.000
_cell.angle_alpha   90.00
_cell.angle_beta   90.00
_cell.angle_gamma   90.00
#
_symmetry.space_group_name_H-M   'P 1'
#
loop_
_entity.id
_entity.type
_entity.pdbx_description
1 polymer ?
#
loop_
_entity_poly.entity_id
_entity_poly.type
_entity_poly.pdbx_seq_one_letter_code
_entity_poly.pdbx_strand_id
1 'polypeptide(L)'
;MGVFTFVCRNSGDEWTGKSLSGDLEASAGSTFDLQRKLVQTALSSDSSGGVQSSFSFVTPSSAVFQVIVGAPAAAAFVGGGAASAPSGGAAPAAEEKKEEKKEEKKEESEDEDMGFSLFD
;
A
#
# COMPACT_ATOMS: atom_id res chain seq x y z
N MET A 1 5.16 -13.20 10.11
CA MET A 1 4.55 -12.48 8.97
C MET A 1 3.06 -12.36 9.26
N GLY A 2 2.71 -11.47 10.19
CA GLY A 2 1.33 -11.19 10.55
C GLY A 2 0.79 -10.06 9.67
N VAL A 3 -0.40 -10.23 9.11
CA VAL A 3 -1.14 -9.17 8.43
C VAL A 3 -2.35 -8.83 9.28
N PHE A 4 -2.41 -7.59 9.74
CA PHE A 4 -3.49 -7.04 10.53
C PHE A 4 -4.24 -6.02 9.68
N THR A 5 -5.50 -6.30 9.39
CA THR A 5 -6.38 -5.38 8.67
C THR A 5 -7.34 -4.75 9.66
N PHE A 6 -7.36 -3.42 9.70
CA PHE A 6 -8.21 -2.62 10.56
C PHE A 6 -9.23 -1.83 9.75
N VAL A 7 -10.46 -1.83 10.22
CA VAL A 7 -11.52 -0.93 9.76
C VAL A 7 -11.49 0.31 10.64
N CYS A 8 -11.14 1.44 10.07
CA CYS A 8 -11.07 2.73 10.73
C CYS A 8 -12.33 3.54 10.45
N ARG A 9 -12.94 4.13 11.48
CA ARG A 9 -14.12 4.99 11.40
C ARG A 9 -13.91 6.27 12.19
N ASN A 10 -14.34 7.39 11.62
CA ASN A 10 -14.38 8.68 12.27
C ASN A 10 -15.78 8.97 12.80
N SER A 11 -15.86 9.30 14.07
CA SER A 11 -17.08 9.73 14.76
C SER A 11 -16.96 11.21 15.18
N GLY A 12 -16.69 12.07 14.20
CA GLY A 12 -16.54 13.52 14.40
C GLY A 12 -15.13 13.89 14.85
N ASP A 13 -14.88 13.80 16.15
CA ASP A 13 -13.63 14.24 16.79
C ASP A 13 -12.67 13.06 17.11
N GLU A 14 -13.14 11.83 16.95
CA GLU A 14 -12.38 10.63 17.31
C GLU A 14 -12.40 9.60 16.17
N TRP A 15 -11.21 9.13 15.84
CA TRP A 15 -11.01 7.98 14.98
C TRP A 15 -10.89 6.72 15.83
N THR A 16 -11.60 5.68 15.42
CA THR A 16 -11.54 4.33 16.01
C THR A 16 -11.10 3.35 14.95
N GLY A 17 -10.25 2.39 15.31
CA GLY A 17 -9.81 1.31 14.42
C GLY A 17 -10.00 -0.03 15.10
N LYS A 18 -10.64 -0.97 14.41
CA LYS A 18 -10.87 -2.34 14.91
C LYS A 18 -10.34 -3.34 13.90
N SER A 19 -9.61 -4.36 14.37
CA SER A 19 -9.15 -5.44 13.49
C SER A 19 -10.35 -6.19 12.92
N LEU A 20 -10.20 -6.75 11.71
CA LEU A 20 -11.24 -7.59 11.10
C LEU A 20 -11.57 -8.80 11.97
N SER A 21 -10.59 -9.32 12.72
CA SER A 21 -10.80 -10.41 13.69
C SER A 21 -11.52 -9.96 14.97
N GLY A 22 -11.51 -8.66 15.27
CA GLY A 22 -12.13 -8.09 16.48
C GLY A 22 -11.25 -8.09 17.72
N ASP A 23 -10.07 -8.72 17.69
CA ASP A 23 -9.21 -8.89 18.87
C ASP A 23 -8.41 -7.64 19.25
N LEU A 24 -8.22 -6.72 18.30
CA LEU A 24 -7.40 -5.53 18.47
C LEU A 24 -8.20 -4.28 18.11
N GLU A 25 -8.17 -3.30 19.02
CA GLU A 25 -8.78 -2.00 18.79
C GLU A 25 -7.96 -0.87 19.39
N ALA A 26 -8.07 0.32 18.78
CA ALA A 26 -7.54 1.55 19.34
C ALA A 26 -8.38 2.74 18.88
N SER A 27 -8.31 3.83 19.65
CA SER A 27 -8.92 5.10 19.28
C SER A 27 -7.98 6.27 19.50
N ALA A 28 -8.15 7.35 18.72
CA ALA A 28 -7.38 8.58 18.86
C ALA A 28 -8.08 9.77 18.18
N GLY A 29 -7.72 11.00 18.59
CA GLY A 29 -8.26 12.23 17.98
C GLY A 29 -7.74 12.56 16.58
N SER A 30 -6.77 11.79 16.06
CA SER A 30 -6.21 11.99 14.72
C SER A 30 -5.89 10.65 14.06
N THR A 31 -5.88 10.63 12.73
CA THR A 31 -5.47 9.45 11.96
C THR A 31 -4.01 9.08 12.23
N PHE A 32 -3.16 10.07 12.48
CA PHE A 32 -1.75 9.88 12.79
C PHE A 32 -1.53 9.14 14.11
N ASP A 33 -2.22 9.56 15.17
CA ASP A 33 -2.14 8.91 16.47
C ASP A 33 -2.79 7.53 16.46
N LEU A 34 -3.91 7.39 15.72
CA LEU A 34 -4.55 6.09 15.52
C LEU A 34 -3.59 5.12 14.83
N GLN A 35 -2.93 5.51 13.74
CA GLN A 35 -2.01 4.64 13.01
C GLN A 35 -0.89 4.13 13.92
N ARG A 36 -0.30 5.00 14.75
CA ARG A 36 0.73 4.62 15.72
C ARG A 36 0.23 3.65 16.77
N LYS A 37 -0.95 3.90 17.34
CA LYS A 37 -1.57 3.01 18.32
C LYS A 37 -1.86 1.65 17.70
N LEU A 38 -2.43 1.60 16.49
CA LEU A 38 -2.74 0.35 15.81
C LEU A 38 -1.49 -0.46 15.45
N VAL A 39 -0.43 0.21 14.97
CA VAL A 39 0.88 -0.43 14.75
C VAL A 39 1.42 -1.01 16.05
N GLN A 40 1.35 -0.27 17.15
CA GLN A 40 1.80 -0.75 18.45
C GLN A 40 0.99 -1.96 18.94
N THR A 41 -0.34 -1.95 18.76
CA THR A 41 -1.20 -3.10 19.11
C THR A 41 -0.92 -4.33 18.23
N ALA A 42 -0.61 -4.13 16.95
CA ALA A 42 -0.22 -5.22 16.05
C ALA A 42 1.14 -5.82 16.47
N LEU A 43 2.12 -4.96 16.81
CA LEU A 43 3.43 -5.36 17.31
C LEU A 43 3.39 -6.07 18.67
N SER A 44 2.47 -5.69 19.55
CA SER A 44 2.28 -6.42 20.82
C SER A 44 1.65 -7.80 20.60
N SER A 45 0.96 -8.00 19.48
CA SER A 45 0.24 -9.22 19.15
C SER A 45 1.11 -10.23 18.39
N ASP A 46 1.99 -9.76 17.52
CA ASP A 46 2.96 -10.60 16.79
C ASP A 46 4.39 -10.10 17.07
N SER A 47 5.21 -10.98 17.65
CA SER A 47 6.54 -10.61 18.13
C SER A 47 7.59 -10.70 17.03
N SER A 48 8.24 -9.56 16.79
CA SER A 48 9.47 -9.34 16.04
C SER A 48 9.36 -9.35 14.51
N GLY A 49 9.88 -8.27 13.90
CA GLY A 49 9.95 -8.07 12.46
C GLY A 49 9.85 -6.59 12.08
N GLY A 50 10.28 -6.23 10.87
CA GLY A 50 10.00 -4.90 10.33
C GLY A 50 8.50 -4.66 10.19
N VAL A 51 8.04 -3.44 10.46
CA VAL A 51 6.65 -3.03 10.26
C VAL A 51 6.53 -2.30 8.93
N GLN A 52 5.60 -2.76 8.10
CA GLN A 52 5.10 -2.00 6.95
C GLN A 52 3.62 -1.72 7.21
N SER A 53 3.16 -0.49 6.97
CA SER A 53 1.74 -0.17 7.06
C SER A 53 1.26 0.65 5.87
N SER A 54 -0.01 0.48 5.50
CA SER A 54 -0.69 1.32 4.51
C SER A 54 -2.03 1.81 5.07
N PHE A 55 -2.33 3.09 4.88
CA PHE A 55 -3.59 3.71 5.29
C PHE A 55 -4.29 4.27 4.07
N SER A 56 -5.52 3.81 3.81
CA SER A 56 -6.28 4.20 2.64
C SER A 56 -7.69 4.63 3.04
N PHE A 57 -8.06 5.86 2.72
CA PHE A 57 -9.43 6.32 2.90
C PHE A 57 -10.36 5.62 1.91
N VAL A 58 -11.52 5.19 2.40
CA VAL A 58 -12.63 4.68 1.59
C VAL A 58 -13.70 5.76 1.46
N THR A 59 -13.90 6.53 2.52
CA THR A 59 -14.73 7.73 2.55
C THR A 59 -14.06 8.80 3.43
N PRO A 60 -14.54 10.05 3.46
CA PRO A 60 -14.01 11.07 4.39
C PRO A 60 -14.09 10.67 5.87
N SER A 61 -14.97 9.73 6.22
CA SER A 61 -15.19 9.24 7.59
C SER A 61 -14.78 7.79 7.80
N SER A 62 -14.19 7.11 6.80
CA SER A 62 -13.77 5.72 6.95
C SER A 62 -12.51 5.41 6.16
N ALA A 63 -11.69 4.51 6.70
CA ALA A 63 -10.45 4.08 6.08
C ALA A 63 -10.17 2.61 6.39
N VAL A 64 -9.34 2.00 5.55
CA VAL A 64 -8.73 0.69 5.81
C VAL A 64 -7.27 0.93 6.17
N PHE A 65 -6.83 0.34 7.28
CA PHE A 65 -5.44 0.39 7.70
C PHE A 65 -4.89 -1.03 7.74
N GLN A 66 -3.84 -1.30 6.97
CA GLN A 66 -3.18 -2.59 6.95
C GLN A 66 -1.82 -2.46 7.60
N VAL A 67 -1.53 -3.31 8.58
CA VAL A 67 -0.24 -3.43 9.24
C VAL A 67 0.33 -4.81 8.96
N ILE A 68 1.52 -4.87 8.42
CA ILE A 68 2.24 -6.09 8.09
C ILE A 68 3.48 -6.13 8.98
N VAL A 69 3.59 -7.16 9.81
CA VAL A 69 4.72 -7.39 10.72
C VAL A 69 5.56 -8.54 10.19
N GLY A 70 6.86 -8.30 10.02
CA GLY A 70 7.83 -9.30 9.54
C GLY A 70 8.01 -9.37 8.03
N ALA A 71 7.54 -8.37 7.28
CA ALA A 71 7.77 -8.29 5.83
C ALA A 71 9.25 -8.02 5.50
N PRO A 72 9.82 -8.70 4.48
CA PRO A 72 11.11 -8.31 3.94
C PRO A 72 10.96 -6.92 3.31
N ALA A 73 11.90 -6.03 3.57
CA ALA A 73 11.86 -4.59 3.20
C ALA A 73 11.67 -4.28 1.70
N ALA A 74 11.58 -5.29 0.83
CA ALA A 74 11.43 -5.18 -0.62
C ALA A 74 9.97 -5.32 -1.14
N ALA A 75 8.98 -5.70 -0.32
CA ALA A 75 7.58 -5.86 -0.75
C ALA A 75 6.74 -4.58 -0.56
N ALA A 76 7.36 -3.41 -0.70
CA ALA A 76 6.69 -2.13 -0.53
C ALA A 76 5.67 -1.89 -1.66
N PHE A 77 4.39 -2.15 -1.40
CA PHE A 77 3.31 -1.44 -2.08
C PHE A 77 3.35 0.00 -1.56
N VAL A 78 4.05 0.87 -2.31
CA VAL A 78 4.22 2.29 -2.00
C VAL A 78 2.90 3.01 -2.28
N GLY A 79 2.11 3.17 -1.23
CA GLY A 79 1.00 4.11 -1.14
C GLY A 79 1.21 5.02 0.08
N GLY A 80 2.05 6.04 -0.07
CA GLY A 80 2.11 7.20 0.82
C GLY A 80 2.90 7.07 2.13
N GLY A 81 4.14 7.59 2.11
CA GLY A 81 4.74 8.29 3.26
C GLY A 81 5.48 7.47 4.32
N ALA A 82 6.75 7.85 4.53
CA ALA A 82 7.67 7.43 5.60
C ALA A 82 8.31 6.02 5.48
N ALA A 83 9.20 5.88 4.49
CA ALA A 83 10.24 4.85 4.53
C ALA A 83 11.41 5.36 5.41
N SER A 84 11.54 4.82 6.63
CA SER A 84 12.81 4.86 7.36
C SER A 84 13.75 3.81 6.75
N ALA A 85 14.70 4.24 5.93
CA ALA A 85 15.72 3.38 5.34
C ALA A 85 16.81 3.05 6.38
N PRO A 86 17.24 1.78 6.56
CA PRO A 86 18.47 1.49 7.25
C PRO A 86 19.66 1.79 6.32
N SER A 87 20.67 2.42 6.90
CA SER A 87 21.99 2.68 6.32
C SER A 87 22.73 1.36 6.08
N GLY A 88 23.26 1.16 4.87
CA GLY A 88 24.07 -0.01 4.52
C GLY A 88 24.48 0.04 3.06
N GLY A 89 25.72 0.42 2.80
CA GLY A 89 26.20 0.82 1.48
C GLY A 89 26.42 -0.31 0.46
N ALA A 90 26.33 0.07 -0.80
CA ALA A 90 27.24 -0.30 -1.88
C ALA A 90 26.87 0.53 -3.13
N ALA A 91 27.79 1.39 -3.57
CA ALA A 91 27.86 1.92 -4.94
C ALA A 91 28.67 0.93 -5.81
N PRO A 92 28.66 0.99 -7.17
CA PRO A 92 28.20 2.10 -8.01
C PRO A 92 27.28 1.72 -9.19
N ALA A 93 26.79 2.78 -9.83
CA ALA A 93 26.03 2.83 -11.06
C ALA A 93 26.93 2.91 -12.33
N ALA A 94 26.27 2.79 -13.49
CA ALA A 94 26.73 3.00 -14.88
C ALA A 94 27.48 1.81 -15.50
N GLU A 95 27.25 1.35 -16.74
CA GLU A 95 27.01 2.07 -18.00
C GLU A 95 26.38 1.13 -19.08
N GLU A 96 25.59 1.73 -19.97
CA GLU A 96 25.34 1.44 -21.39
C GLU A 96 25.49 0.01 -22.00
N LYS A 97 24.42 -0.47 -22.65
CA LYS A 97 24.48 -0.76 -24.10
C LYS A 97 23.11 -0.72 -24.78
N LYS A 98 23.08 0.12 -25.81
CA LYS A 98 22.00 0.48 -26.72
C LYS A 98 22.45 -0.01 -28.09
N GLU A 99 21.60 -0.75 -28.84
CA GLU A 99 21.61 -0.89 -30.31
C GLU A 99 20.56 -1.94 -30.73
N GLU A 100 19.50 -1.54 -31.44
CA GLU A 100 19.30 -1.72 -32.91
C GLU A 100 18.80 -3.14 -33.27
N LYS A 101 17.86 -3.43 -34.17
CA LYS A 101 17.22 -2.80 -35.35
C LYS A 101 16.00 -3.72 -35.64
N LYS A 102 14.78 -3.21 -35.88
CA LYS A 102 14.21 -2.81 -37.18
C LYS A 102 13.89 -3.98 -38.14
N GLU A 103 12.60 -4.14 -38.45
CA GLU A 103 11.95 -4.58 -39.72
C GLU A 103 10.56 -5.18 -39.38
N GLU A 104 9.45 -5.03 -40.10
CA GLU A 104 8.97 -4.23 -41.25
C GLU A 104 7.46 -4.56 -41.29
N LYS A 105 6.54 -3.59 -41.13
CA LYS A 105 5.61 -3.08 -42.16
C LYS A 105 4.59 -4.08 -42.77
N LYS A 106 3.31 -3.62 -42.80
CA LYS A 106 2.06 -4.21 -43.36
C LYS A 106 1.40 -5.21 -42.41
N GLU A 107 0.13 -5.09 -42.05
CA GLU A 107 -1.02 -4.72 -42.88
C GLU A 107 -1.91 -3.67 -42.21
N GLU A 108 -2.22 -2.63 -42.99
CA GLU A 108 -3.39 -1.78 -42.83
C GLU A 108 -4.62 -2.59 -43.28
N SER A 109 -5.77 -2.32 -42.64
CA SER A 109 -7.14 -2.65 -43.09
C SER A 109 -7.75 -3.97 -42.61
N GLU A 110 -8.40 -3.93 -41.44
CA GLU A 110 -9.77 -4.43 -41.16
C GLU A 110 -10.06 -4.23 -39.64
N ASP A 111 -11.33 -4.17 -39.24
CA ASP A 111 -11.84 -3.90 -37.88
C ASP A 111 -12.13 -2.43 -37.48
N GLU A 112 -12.50 -1.58 -38.44
CA GLU A 112 -13.41 -0.42 -38.20
C GLU A 112 -14.86 -0.87 -37.86
N ASP A 113 -15.08 -2.13 -37.51
CA ASP A 113 -16.38 -2.76 -37.24
C ASP A 113 -16.36 -3.65 -35.97
N MET A 114 -15.53 -3.28 -34.98
CA MET A 114 -15.56 -3.90 -33.65
C MET A 114 -15.75 -2.84 -32.55
N GLY A 115 -16.95 -2.26 -32.52
CA GLY A 115 -17.52 -1.78 -31.25
C GLY A 115 -17.87 -0.29 -31.14
N PHE A 116 -18.13 0.42 -32.25
CA PHE A 116 -18.77 1.75 -32.22
C PHE A 116 -20.29 1.69 -31.91
N SER A 117 -20.68 0.73 -31.05
CA SER A 117 -22.00 0.56 -30.43
C SER A 117 -21.85 0.27 -28.93
N LEU A 118 -20.84 0.88 -28.29
CA LEU A 118 -20.66 0.89 -26.83
C LEU A 118 -21.33 2.13 -26.18
N PHE A 119 -22.24 2.78 -26.90
CA PHE A 119 -23.08 3.88 -26.42
C PHE A 119 -24.46 3.88 -27.11
N ASP A 120 -25.07 2.69 -27.24
CA ASP A 120 -26.54 2.58 -27.29
C ASP A 120 -27.03 1.72 -26.12
#